data_AF-E1ZAI5-F1
#
_entry.id   AF-E1ZAI5-F1
#
_cell.length_a   1.000
_cell.length_b   1.000
_cell.length_c   1.000
_cell.angle_alpha   90.00
_cell.angle_beta   90.00
_cell.angle_gamma   90.00
#
_symmetry.space_group_name_H-M   'P 1'
#
loop_
_entity.id
_entity.type
_entity.pdbx_description
1 polymer ?
#
loop_
_entity_poly.entity_id
_entity_poly.type
_entity_poly.pdbx_seq_one_letter_code
_entity_poly.pdbx_strand_id
1 'polypeptide(L)'
;MKLTGAALGLSDGINTQKPALMVDTLEQQLPPPPISKSDEQFLEGGVEFVWGEEGLDVGELNDLFEKVGFPRRDPSRLALALANTYRTIWIRAARKSRLAREGQLLGFARATSDGALSAVIWDVSVAPAWQRGGLGRALVERLTSSLVHDGIATITLYAEPGVVALYEKLGYVSDPEGIRGVAFQTKSAFGRSMAAALRR
;
A
#
# COMPACT_ATOMS: atom_id res chain seq x y z
N MET A 1 1.31 5.69 56.70
CA MET A 1 1.02 6.51 55.50
C MET A 1 2.35 6.77 54.78
N LYS A 2 2.76 5.86 53.88
CA LYS A 2 3.95 6.05 53.03
C LYS A 2 3.44 6.32 51.61
N LEU A 3 3.63 7.56 51.16
CA LEU A 3 3.42 7.95 49.77
C LEU A 3 4.58 7.37 48.96
N THR A 4 4.36 6.28 48.24
CA THR A 4 5.27 5.82 47.19
C THR A 4 5.00 6.64 45.94
N GLY A 5 5.81 7.69 45.74
CA GLY A 5 5.90 8.37 44.47
C GLY A 5 6.57 7.44 43.46
N ALA A 6 5.81 6.94 42.49
CA ALA A 6 6.37 6.35 41.29
C ALA A 6 7.06 7.48 40.51
N ALA A 7 8.39 7.47 40.48
CA ALA A 7 9.15 8.29 39.57
C ALA A 7 8.86 7.83 38.14
N LEU A 8 7.93 8.50 37.47
CA LEU A 8 7.80 8.49 36.03
C LEU A 8 9.06 9.15 35.48
N GLY A 9 10.08 8.33 35.18
CA GLY A 9 11.27 8.79 34.47
C GLY A 9 10.84 9.43 33.15
N LEU A 10 11.32 10.64 32.90
CA LEU A 10 11.15 11.35 31.64
C LEU A 10 11.86 10.53 30.54
N SER A 11 11.15 9.65 29.86
CA SER A 11 11.63 9.07 28.61
C SER A 11 11.52 10.13 27.52
N ASP A 12 12.58 10.31 26.73
CA ASP A 12 12.59 11.21 25.56
C ASP A 12 11.85 10.61 24.34
N GLY A 13 11.22 9.45 24.52
CA GLY A 13 10.50 8.71 23.49
C GLY A 13 11.39 7.86 22.59
N ILE A 14 12.71 7.81 22.82
CA ILE A 14 13.61 6.92 22.09
C ILE A 14 13.62 5.55 22.78
N ASN A 15 13.30 4.50 22.03
CA ASN A 15 13.32 3.15 22.57
C ASN A 15 14.77 2.69 22.80
N THR A 16 15.12 2.38 24.04
CA THR A 16 16.43 1.82 24.42
C THR A 16 16.44 0.29 24.47
N GLN A 17 15.30 -0.35 24.24
CA GLN A 17 15.17 -1.80 24.18
C GLN A 17 15.18 -2.28 22.72
N LYS A 18 15.79 -3.45 22.49
CA LYS A 18 15.83 -4.07 21.16
C LYS A 18 14.39 -4.49 20.77
N PRO A 19 13.80 -3.97 19.68
CA PRO A 19 12.49 -4.42 19.23
C PRO A 19 12.62 -5.87 18.75
N ALA A 20 11.88 -6.81 19.33
CA ALA A 20 12.07 -8.23 19.03
C ALA A 20 11.75 -8.55 17.55
N LEU A 21 10.68 -7.97 17.01
CA LEU A 21 10.32 -8.05 15.59
C LEU A 21 11.43 -7.63 14.63
N MET A 22 12.19 -6.57 14.94
CA MET A 22 13.23 -6.09 14.02
C MET A 22 14.45 -7.01 13.97
N VAL A 23 14.68 -7.84 14.99
CA VAL A 23 15.82 -8.76 15.02
C VAL A 23 15.54 -9.98 14.16
N ASP A 24 14.39 -10.62 14.38
CA ASP A 24 14.04 -11.87 13.69
C ASP A 24 13.83 -11.63 12.18
N THR A 25 13.32 -10.46 11.81
CA THR A 25 13.04 -10.13 10.42
C THR A 25 14.31 -9.85 9.59
N LEU A 26 15.35 -9.25 10.18
CA LEU A 26 16.59 -8.93 9.43
C LEU A 26 17.45 -10.16 9.11
N GLU A 27 17.28 -11.25 9.86
CA GLU A 27 18.05 -12.49 9.70
C GLU A 27 17.27 -13.58 8.94
N GLN A 28 15.95 -13.44 8.78
CA GLN A 28 15.10 -14.42 8.10
C GLN A 28 14.61 -13.94 6.73
N GLN A 29 14.82 -14.77 5.71
CA GLN A 29 14.19 -14.58 4.41
C GLN A 29 12.70 -14.85 4.53
N LEU A 30 11.86 -13.82 4.32
CA LEU A 30 10.41 -14.00 4.29
C LEU A 30 10.01 -14.96 3.16
N PRO A 31 9.05 -15.89 3.38
CA PRO A 31 8.47 -16.62 2.27
C PRO A 31 7.58 -15.67 1.44
N PRO A 32 7.62 -15.73 0.10
CA PRO A 32 6.70 -14.94 -0.71
C PRO A 32 5.26 -15.40 -0.45
N PRO A 33 4.26 -14.49 -0.50
CA PRO A 33 2.87 -14.88 -0.34
C PRO A 33 2.45 -15.81 -1.49
N PRO A 34 1.53 -16.76 -1.24
CA PRO A 34 1.01 -17.61 -2.30
C PRO A 34 0.29 -16.76 -3.34
N ILE A 35 0.55 -17.04 -4.63
CA ILE A 35 -0.21 -16.44 -5.73
C ILE A 35 -1.54 -17.17 -5.85
N SER A 36 -2.64 -16.48 -5.59
CA SER A 36 -3.99 -17.07 -5.56
C SER A 36 -4.52 -17.44 -6.94
N LYS A 37 -4.10 -16.69 -7.97
CA LYS A 37 -4.49 -16.87 -9.37
C LYS A 37 -3.38 -16.40 -10.30
N SER A 38 -3.02 -17.20 -11.30
CA SER A 38 -1.92 -16.91 -12.22
C SER A 38 -2.25 -15.79 -13.20
N ASP A 39 -1.22 -15.21 -13.84
CA ASP A 39 -1.39 -14.18 -14.86
C ASP A 39 -2.17 -14.70 -16.07
N GLU A 40 -1.94 -15.95 -16.48
CA GLU A 40 -2.67 -16.60 -17.59
C GLU A 40 -4.16 -16.67 -17.29
N GLN A 41 -4.54 -17.05 -16.07
CA GLN A 41 -5.94 -17.15 -15.68
C GLN A 41 -6.63 -15.76 -15.61
N PHE A 42 -5.87 -14.69 -15.32
CA PHE A 42 -6.39 -13.32 -15.42
C PHE A 42 -6.50 -12.86 -16.88
N LEU A 43 -5.53 -13.24 -17.71
CA LEU A 43 -5.49 -12.92 -19.13
C LEU A 43 -6.65 -13.57 -19.89
N GLU A 44 -6.98 -14.84 -19.59
CA GLU A 44 -8.19 -15.51 -20.07
C GLU A 44 -9.47 -14.73 -19.71
N GLY A 45 -9.46 -14.08 -18.54
CA GLY A 45 -10.50 -13.17 -18.07
C GLY A 45 -10.50 -11.80 -18.75
N GLY A 46 -9.53 -11.50 -19.61
CA GLY A 46 -9.39 -10.22 -20.29
C GLY A 46 -8.64 -9.15 -19.48
N VAL A 47 -7.79 -9.57 -18.54
CA VAL A 47 -7.05 -8.70 -17.63
C VAL A 47 -5.55 -9.01 -17.71
N GLU A 48 -4.73 -7.98 -17.86
CA GLU A 48 -3.27 -8.12 -17.98
C GLU A 48 -2.58 -7.25 -16.91
N PHE A 49 -1.55 -7.80 -16.27
CA PHE A 49 -0.68 -7.07 -15.36
C PHE A 49 0.54 -6.53 -16.12
N VAL A 50 0.90 -5.28 -15.85
CA VAL A 50 2.04 -4.59 -16.46
C VAL A 50 2.93 -4.08 -15.34
N TRP A 51 4.23 -4.36 -15.45
CA TRP A 51 5.24 -3.89 -14.52
C TRP A 51 5.92 -2.63 -15.02
N GLY A 52 6.33 -1.76 -14.10
CA GLY A 52 6.93 -0.46 -14.41
C GLY A 52 5.90 0.62 -14.75
N GLU A 53 6.40 1.79 -15.08
CA GLU A 53 5.62 2.99 -15.39
C GLU A 53 5.48 3.26 -16.90
N GLU A 54 6.17 2.47 -17.74
CA GLU A 54 6.08 2.62 -19.19
C GLU A 54 4.65 2.42 -19.67
N GLY A 55 4.12 3.38 -20.42
CA GLY A 55 2.75 3.35 -20.94
C GLY A 55 1.65 3.70 -19.93
N LEU A 56 1.99 3.97 -18.66
CA LEU A 56 1.01 4.41 -17.66
C LEU A 56 0.70 5.91 -17.83
N ASP A 57 -0.53 6.24 -18.19
CA ASP A 57 -0.98 7.63 -18.31
C ASP A 57 -1.32 8.22 -16.93
N VAL A 58 -0.67 9.34 -16.60
CA VAL A 58 -0.85 10.04 -15.31
C VAL A 58 -2.26 10.61 -15.15
N GLY A 59 -2.89 11.02 -16.24
CA GLY A 59 -4.28 11.48 -16.25
C GLY A 59 -5.25 10.36 -15.93
N GLU A 60 -5.12 9.22 -16.60
CA GLU A 60 -5.95 8.02 -16.38
C GLU A 60 -5.75 7.45 -14.97
N LEU A 61 -4.52 7.49 -14.43
CA LEU A 61 -4.26 7.12 -13.04
C LEU A 61 -4.97 8.04 -12.04
N ASN A 62 -4.94 9.35 -12.28
CA ASN A 62 -5.68 10.31 -11.45
C ASN A 62 -7.20 10.09 -11.53
N ASP A 63 -7.71 9.76 -12.72
CA ASP A 63 -9.13 9.42 -12.89
C ASP A 63 -9.51 8.12 -12.17
N LEU A 64 -8.59 7.13 -12.12
CA LEU A 64 -8.77 5.93 -11.31
C LEU A 64 -8.81 6.26 -9.81
N PHE A 65 -7.88 7.09 -9.32
CA PHE A 65 -7.86 7.52 -7.92
C PHE A 65 -9.16 8.18 -7.50
N GLU A 66 -9.67 9.13 -8.30
CA GLU A 66 -10.93 9.80 -8.01
C GLU A 66 -12.11 8.81 -7.95
N LYS A 67 -12.18 7.85 -8.89
CA LYS A 67 -13.24 6.81 -8.92
C LYS A 67 -13.25 5.91 -7.69
N VAL A 68 -12.11 5.72 -7.02
CA VAL A 68 -12.00 4.89 -5.81
C VAL A 68 -12.00 5.72 -4.51
N GLY A 69 -12.23 7.03 -4.61
CA GLY A 69 -12.32 7.93 -3.46
C GLY A 69 -10.98 8.49 -2.98
N PHE A 70 -9.87 8.22 -3.69
CA PHE A 70 -8.59 8.86 -3.42
C PHE A 70 -8.57 10.28 -3.98
N PRO A 71 -7.85 11.22 -3.34
CA PRO A 71 -7.73 12.57 -3.85
C PRO A 71 -6.96 12.59 -5.17
N ARG A 72 -7.44 13.40 -6.12
CA ARG A 72 -6.67 13.75 -7.31
C ARG A 72 -5.38 14.47 -6.90
N ARG A 73 -4.30 14.20 -7.61
CA ARG A 73 -2.96 14.73 -7.32
C ARG A 73 -2.50 15.64 -8.44
N ASP A 74 -1.64 16.59 -8.08
CA ASP A 74 -0.92 17.39 -9.07
C ASP A 74 -0.15 16.47 -10.04
N PRO A 75 -0.37 16.56 -11.36
CA PRO A 75 0.23 15.63 -12.32
C PRO A 75 1.76 15.60 -12.28
N SER A 76 2.41 16.76 -12.09
CA SER A 76 3.87 16.84 -12.06
C SER A 76 4.45 16.14 -10.83
N ARG A 77 3.79 16.29 -9.67
CA ARG A 77 4.16 15.59 -8.44
C ARG A 77 3.87 14.09 -8.51
N LEU A 78 2.77 13.70 -9.13
CA LEU A 78 2.45 12.28 -9.31
C LEU A 78 3.48 11.60 -10.23
N ALA A 79 3.82 12.24 -11.36
CA ALA A 79 4.87 11.75 -12.25
C ALA A 79 6.22 11.61 -11.53
N LEU A 80 6.61 12.60 -10.72
CA LEU A 80 7.83 12.54 -9.92
C LEU A 80 7.79 11.40 -8.88
N ALA A 81 6.64 11.19 -8.22
CA ALA A 81 6.48 10.09 -7.28
C ALA A 81 6.58 8.71 -7.96
N LEU A 82 6.05 8.57 -9.17
CA LEU A 82 6.19 7.35 -9.98
C LEU A 82 7.65 7.12 -10.37
N ALA A 83 8.37 8.16 -10.81
CA ALA A 83 9.79 8.06 -11.16
C ALA A 83 10.70 7.69 -9.96
N ASN A 84 10.25 7.91 -8.72
CA ASN A 84 10.96 7.55 -7.48
C ASN A 84 10.33 6.33 -6.78
N THR A 85 9.50 5.57 -7.48
CA THR A 85 8.91 4.35 -6.97
C THR A 85 9.79 3.16 -7.32
N TYR A 86 10.03 2.26 -6.36
CA TYR A 86 10.92 1.11 -6.53
C TYR A 86 10.28 -0.02 -7.35
N ARG A 87 8.99 -0.29 -7.12
CA ARG A 87 8.20 -1.24 -7.92
C ARG A 87 6.82 -0.65 -8.20
N THR A 88 6.45 -0.65 -9.47
CA THR A 88 5.12 -0.26 -9.94
C THR A 88 4.50 -1.45 -10.66
N ILE A 89 3.24 -1.74 -10.35
CA ILE A 89 2.43 -2.73 -11.09
C ILE A 89 1.05 -2.15 -11.32
N TRP A 90 0.53 -2.32 -12.53
CA TRP A 90 -0.79 -1.86 -12.91
C TRP A 90 -1.48 -2.87 -13.80
N ILE A 91 -2.80 -2.69 -13.95
CA ILE A 91 -3.67 -3.61 -14.64
C ILE A 91 -4.30 -2.89 -15.81
N ARG A 92 -4.28 -3.50 -16.99
CA ARG A 92 -5.05 -3.03 -18.15
C ARG A 92 -6.03 -4.07 -18.66
N ALA A 93 -7.07 -3.60 -19.33
CA ALA A 93 -7.99 -4.47 -20.06
C ALA A 93 -7.28 -5.05 -21.29
N ALA A 94 -7.10 -6.37 -21.33
CA ALA A 94 -6.44 -7.07 -22.44
C ALA A 94 -7.31 -7.15 -23.71
N ARG A 95 -8.62 -6.87 -23.59
CA ARG A 95 -9.57 -6.86 -24.69
C ARG A 95 -10.76 -5.96 -24.37
N LYS A 96 -11.45 -5.48 -25.40
CA LYS A 96 -12.71 -4.75 -25.26
C LYS A 96 -13.79 -5.65 -24.60
N SER A 97 -14.55 -5.08 -23.68
CA SER A 97 -15.68 -5.74 -23.02
C SER A 97 -16.83 -4.75 -22.78
N ARG A 98 -17.90 -5.19 -22.10
CA ARG A 98 -18.97 -4.29 -21.62
C ARG A 98 -18.49 -3.35 -20.51
N LEU A 99 -17.40 -3.69 -19.81
CA LEU A 99 -16.92 -2.96 -18.63
C LEU A 99 -15.72 -2.05 -18.90
N ALA A 100 -15.00 -2.29 -20.00
CA ALA A 100 -13.79 -1.53 -20.33
C ALA A 100 -13.47 -1.56 -21.83
N ARG A 101 -12.82 -0.49 -22.31
CA ARG A 101 -12.12 -0.49 -23.60
C ARG A 101 -10.80 -1.25 -23.47
N GLU A 102 -10.31 -1.82 -24.56
CA GLU A 102 -8.98 -2.42 -24.60
C GLU A 102 -7.90 -1.39 -24.22
N GLY A 103 -6.90 -1.80 -23.45
CA GLY A 103 -5.83 -0.96 -22.92
C GLY A 103 -6.21 -0.07 -21.73
N GLN A 104 -7.48 0.01 -21.34
CA GLN A 104 -7.92 0.85 -20.22
C GLN A 104 -7.27 0.43 -18.90
N LEU A 105 -6.79 1.39 -18.11
CA LEU A 105 -6.32 1.17 -16.74
C LEU A 105 -7.47 0.70 -15.83
N LEU A 106 -7.28 -0.46 -15.20
CA LEU A 106 -8.26 -1.11 -14.32
C LEU A 106 -7.83 -1.16 -12.86
N GLY A 107 -6.53 -1.04 -12.58
CA GLY A 107 -6.00 -1.12 -11.24
C GLY A 107 -4.52 -0.75 -11.19
N PHE A 108 -4.04 -0.38 -10.01
CA PHE A 108 -2.70 0.16 -9.80
C PHE A 108 -2.24 -0.15 -8.38
N ALA A 109 -0.97 -0.49 -8.21
CA ALA A 109 -0.28 -0.57 -6.93
C ALA A 109 1.19 -0.17 -7.10
N ARG A 110 1.78 0.38 -6.04
CA ARG A 110 3.19 0.76 -6.06
C ARG A 110 3.86 0.60 -4.70
N ALA A 111 5.18 0.41 -4.70
CA ALA A 111 5.99 0.37 -3.49
C ALA A 111 7.23 1.26 -3.61
N THR A 112 7.51 2.05 -2.57
CA THR A 112 8.82 2.67 -2.37
C THR A 112 9.69 1.76 -1.52
N SER A 113 11.00 1.78 -1.73
CA SER A 113 11.95 0.96 -0.98
C SER A 113 13.30 1.67 -0.90
N ASP A 114 14.07 1.34 0.13
CA ASP A 114 15.51 1.64 0.19
C ASP A 114 16.36 0.64 -0.64
N GLY A 115 15.71 -0.39 -1.20
CA GLY A 115 16.31 -1.41 -2.05
C GLY A 115 17.09 -2.49 -1.30
N ALA A 116 17.00 -2.53 0.03
CA ALA A 116 17.77 -3.47 0.85
C ALA A 116 16.99 -4.00 2.06
N LEU A 117 16.40 -3.11 2.86
CA LEU A 117 15.86 -3.44 4.18
C LEU A 117 14.34 -3.36 4.21
N SER A 118 13.79 -2.29 3.65
CA SER A 118 12.40 -1.93 3.89
C SER A 118 11.68 -1.40 2.66
N ALA A 119 10.41 -1.80 2.53
CA ALA A 119 9.49 -1.26 1.55
C ALA A 119 8.16 -0.82 2.19
N VAL A 120 7.55 0.16 1.56
CA VAL A 120 6.19 0.62 1.88
C VAL A 120 5.34 0.51 0.64
N ILE A 121 4.27 -0.29 0.71
CA ILE A 121 3.24 -0.36 -0.33
C ILE A 121 2.30 0.83 -0.16
N TRP A 122 2.15 1.59 -1.23
CA TRP A 122 1.22 2.70 -1.37
C TRP A 122 0.11 2.36 -2.35
N ASP A 123 -0.84 3.29 -2.49
CA ASP A 123 -1.79 3.40 -3.61
C ASP A 123 -2.26 2.08 -4.23
N VAL A 124 -2.92 1.23 -3.46
CA VAL A 124 -3.57 0.02 -3.99
C VAL A 124 -4.99 0.39 -4.42
N SER A 125 -5.27 0.35 -5.72
CA SER A 125 -6.55 0.78 -6.27
C SER A 125 -7.03 -0.14 -7.39
N VAL A 126 -8.34 -0.36 -7.45
CA VAL A 126 -9.01 -1.14 -8.50
C VAL A 126 -10.30 -0.43 -8.88
N ALA A 127 -10.50 -0.24 -10.18
CA ALA A 127 -11.69 0.40 -10.75
C ALA A 127 -12.97 -0.26 -10.20
N PRO A 128 -14.00 0.50 -9.79
CA PRO A 128 -15.17 -0.06 -9.09
C PRO A 128 -15.85 -1.23 -9.81
N ALA A 129 -15.95 -1.18 -11.14
CA ALA A 129 -16.53 -2.24 -11.97
C ALA A 129 -15.74 -3.57 -11.96
N TRP A 130 -14.50 -3.55 -11.48
CA TRP A 130 -13.57 -4.67 -11.45
C TRP A 130 -13.19 -5.11 -10.03
N GLN A 131 -13.80 -4.51 -9.01
CA GLN A 131 -13.64 -4.91 -7.61
C GLN A 131 -14.36 -6.23 -7.33
N ARG A 132 -14.02 -6.87 -6.19
CA ARG A 132 -14.53 -8.19 -5.77
C ARG A 132 -14.18 -9.37 -6.70
N GLY A 133 -13.45 -9.12 -7.80
CA GLY A 133 -12.89 -10.15 -8.68
C GLY A 133 -11.47 -10.61 -8.34
N GLY A 134 -10.95 -10.25 -7.16
CA GLY A 134 -9.61 -10.65 -6.70
C GLY A 134 -8.44 -9.79 -7.18
N LEU A 135 -8.66 -8.73 -7.97
CA LEU A 135 -7.58 -7.90 -8.52
C LEU A 135 -6.75 -7.16 -7.46
N GLY A 136 -7.38 -6.65 -6.40
CA GLY A 136 -6.65 -5.96 -5.33
C GLY A 136 -5.71 -6.91 -4.58
N ARG A 137 -6.19 -8.12 -4.30
CA ARG A 137 -5.38 -9.22 -3.76
C ARG A 137 -4.22 -9.55 -4.73
N ALA A 138 -4.53 -9.73 -6.01
CA ALA A 138 -3.56 -10.11 -7.03
C ALA A 138 -2.42 -9.07 -7.20
N LEU A 139 -2.73 -7.77 -7.12
CA LEU A 139 -1.75 -6.69 -7.10
C LEU A 139 -0.79 -6.82 -5.92
N VAL A 140 -1.34 -6.98 -4.71
CA VAL A 140 -0.54 -7.04 -3.48
C VAL A 140 0.28 -8.31 -3.40
N GLU A 141 -0.27 -9.46 -3.80
CA GLU A 141 0.45 -10.74 -3.88
C GLU A 141 1.69 -10.62 -4.78
N ARG A 142 1.52 -10.08 -6.00
CA ARG A 142 2.62 -9.87 -6.96
C ARG A 142 3.66 -8.89 -6.43
N LEU A 143 3.20 -7.74 -5.92
CA LEU A 143 4.09 -6.70 -5.42
C LEU A 143 4.90 -7.18 -4.22
N THR A 144 4.25 -7.84 -3.25
CA THR A 144 4.92 -8.40 -2.07
C THR A 144 5.91 -9.50 -2.47
N SER A 145 5.51 -10.40 -3.36
CA SER A 145 6.39 -11.48 -3.86
C SER A 145 7.64 -10.92 -4.54
N SER A 146 7.50 -9.89 -5.39
CA SER A 146 8.64 -9.21 -6.00
C SER A 146 9.58 -8.61 -4.95
N LEU A 147 9.05 -7.91 -3.95
CA LEU A 147 9.87 -7.27 -2.91
C LEU A 147 10.62 -8.32 -2.05
N VAL A 148 9.95 -9.41 -1.70
CA VAL A 148 10.56 -10.54 -0.98
C VAL A 148 11.67 -11.20 -1.79
N HIS A 149 11.47 -11.38 -3.10
CA HIS A 149 12.50 -11.91 -4.00
C HIS A 149 13.72 -10.99 -4.10
N ASP A 150 13.53 -9.67 -3.99
CA ASP A 150 14.61 -8.69 -3.92
C ASP A 150 15.34 -8.68 -2.56
N GLY A 151 14.95 -9.55 -1.61
CA GLY A 151 15.56 -9.65 -0.29
C GLY A 151 15.05 -8.65 0.74
N ILE A 152 13.99 -7.89 0.43
CA ILE A 152 13.41 -6.91 1.34
C ILE A 152 12.62 -7.64 2.42
N ALA A 153 13.13 -7.57 3.66
CA ALA A 153 12.56 -8.31 4.78
C ALA A 153 11.44 -7.56 5.52
N THR A 154 11.37 -6.23 5.42
CA THR A 154 10.31 -5.44 6.08
C THR A 154 9.40 -4.80 5.05
N ILE A 155 8.16 -5.27 4.92
CA ILE A 155 7.16 -4.72 3.98
C ILE A 155 5.97 -4.21 4.78
N THR A 156 5.67 -2.92 4.65
CA THR A 156 4.59 -2.25 5.40
C THR A 156 3.60 -1.57 4.48
N LEU A 157 2.39 -1.32 4.99
CA LEU A 157 1.36 -0.55 4.32
C LEU A 157 0.46 0.14 5.34
N TYR A 158 -0.28 1.15 4.90
CA TYR A 158 -1.28 1.83 5.72
C TYR A 158 -2.66 1.50 5.19
N ALA A 159 -3.45 0.78 5.99
CA ALA A 159 -4.78 0.33 5.64
C ALA A 159 -5.86 1.15 6.36
N GLU A 160 -6.90 1.54 5.63
CA GLU A 160 -8.13 1.99 6.26
C GLU A 160 -8.81 0.83 7.00
N PRO A 161 -9.56 1.07 8.09
CA PRO A 161 -10.16 0.02 8.90
C PRO A 161 -10.98 -1.01 8.10
N GLY A 162 -11.68 -0.57 7.06
CA GLY A 162 -12.53 -1.42 6.22
C GLY A 162 -11.79 -2.42 5.34
N VAL A 163 -10.48 -2.27 5.14
CA VAL A 163 -9.67 -3.13 4.24
C VAL A 163 -8.59 -3.93 4.97
N VAL A 164 -8.42 -3.78 6.27
CA VAL A 164 -7.42 -4.51 7.08
C VAL A 164 -7.53 -6.03 6.88
N ALA A 165 -8.75 -6.57 6.92
CA ALA A 165 -9.01 -8.01 6.77
C ALA A 165 -8.58 -8.58 5.41
N LEU A 166 -8.43 -7.75 4.37
CA LEU A 166 -7.83 -8.18 3.10
C LEU A 166 -6.35 -8.49 3.30
N TYR A 167 -5.61 -7.56 3.90
CA TYR A 167 -4.17 -7.65 4.09
C TYR A 167 -3.78 -8.73 5.10
N GLU A 168 -4.57 -8.92 6.16
CA GLU A 168 -4.34 -10.00 7.12
C GLU A 168 -4.42 -11.38 6.47
N LYS A 169 -5.33 -11.57 5.50
CA LYS A 169 -5.39 -12.80 4.69
C LYS A 169 -4.19 -13.00 3.76
N LEU A 170 -3.32 -11.99 3.62
CA LEU A 170 -2.08 -12.04 2.85
C LEU A 170 -0.84 -12.14 3.75
N GLY A 171 -1.02 -12.26 5.06
CA GLY A 171 0.07 -12.40 6.03
C GLY A 171 0.53 -11.08 6.65
N TYR A 172 -0.12 -9.95 6.36
CA TYR A 172 0.15 -8.69 7.05
C TYR A 172 -0.41 -8.73 8.47
N VAL A 173 0.27 -8.09 9.42
CA VAL A 173 -0.14 -8.02 10.82
C VAL A 173 -0.35 -6.56 11.22
N SER A 174 -1.49 -6.27 11.84
CA SER A 174 -1.80 -4.97 12.40
C SER A 174 -1.10 -4.75 13.74
N ASP A 175 -0.52 -3.57 13.95
CA ASP A 175 0.16 -3.15 15.19
C ASP A 175 1.09 -4.23 15.80
N PRO A 176 2.04 -4.79 15.03
CA PRO A 176 2.87 -5.89 15.51
C PRO A 176 3.75 -5.39 16.68
N GLU A 177 3.71 -6.10 17.82
CA GLU A 177 4.29 -5.67 19.11
C GLU A 177 3.87 -4.28 19.60
N GLY A 178 2.71 -3.77 19.16
CA GLY A 178 2.23 -2.43 19.52
C GLY A 178 2.98 -1.29 18.81
N ILE A 179 3.75 -1.58 17.75
CA ILE A 179 4.32 -0.56 16.86
C ILE A 179 3.18 0.16 16.15
N ARG A 180 3.20 1.51 16.16
CA ARG A 180 2.12 2.35 15.62
C ARG A 180 2.64 3.27 14.53
N GLY A 181 1.92 3.33 13.42
CA GLY A 181 2.11 4.37 12.42
C GLY A 181 1.74 5.74 12.99
N VAL A 182 2.65 6.70 12.90
CA VAL A 182 2.44 8.08 13.34
C VAL A 182 2.65 9.04 12.18
N ALA A 183 1.73 9.97 11.99
CA ALA A 183 1.80 10.97 10.93
C ALA A 183 2.06 12.35 11.53
N PHE A 184 3.04 13.07 10.98
CA PHE A 184 3.28 14.46 11.35
C PHE A 184 2.16 15.36 10.82
N GLN A 185 1.52 16.13 11.72
CA GLN A 185 0.51 17.12 11.36
C GLN A 185 0.75 18.43 12.12
N THR A 186 0.63 19.57 11.43
CA THR A 186 0.68 20.88 12.08
C THR A 186 -0.74 21.29 12.52
N LYS A 187 -0.86 21.93 13.70
CA LYS A 187 -2.14 22.25 14.36
C LYS A 187 -3.14 23.05 13.48
N SER A 188 -2.69 23.76 12.45
CA SER A 188 -3.57 24.52 11.54
C SER A 188 -4.32 23.66 10.52
N ALA A 189 -3.85 22.42 10.25
CA ALA A 189 -4.50 21.50 9.31
C ALA A 189 -5.65 20.72 9.96
N PHE A 190 -5.50 20.35 11.24
CA PHE A 190 -6.49 19.55 11.97
C PHE A 190 -7.82 20.29 12.17
N GLY A 191 -7.77 21.60 12.49
CA GLY A 191 -8.98 22.41 12.70
C GLY A 191 -9.83 22.63 11.45
N ARG A 192 -9.22 22.66 10.25
CA ARG A 192 -9.95 22.84 8.97
C ARG A 192 -10.61 21.55 8.49
N SER A 193 -9.98 20.40 8.71
CA SER A 193 -10.54 19.08 8.35
C SER A 193 -11.79 18.76 9.16
N MET A 194 -11.77 19.00 10.48
CA MET A 194 -12.92 18.74 11.35
C MET A 194 -14.11 19.68 11.07
N ALA A 195 -13.85 20.96 10.76
CA ALA A 195 -14.89 21.92 10.39
C ALA A 195 -15.56 21.61 9.04
N ALA A 196 -14.87 20.92 8.11
CA ALA A 196 -15.42 20.50 6.83
C ALA A 196 -16.24 19.20 6.94
N ALA A 197 -15.84 18.27 7.83
CA ALA A 197 -16.56 17.02 8.09
C ALA A 197 -17.89 17.23 8.82
N LEU A 198 -17.99 18.26 9.68
CA LEU A 198 -19.21 18.61 10.42
C LEU A 198 -20.24 19.43 9.61
N ARG A 199 -19.97 19.70 8.33
CA ARG A 199 -20.86 20.44 7.41
C ARG A 199 -21.47 19.55 6.31
N ARG A 200 -21.36 18.23 6.43
CA ARG A 200 -22.00 17.26 5.55
C ARG A 200 -23.03 16.43 6.30
#